data_AF-A0A534HC93-F1
#
_entry.id   AF-A0A534HC93-F1
#
_cell.length_a   1.000
_cell.length_b   1.000
_cell.length_c   1.000
_cell.angle_alpha   90.00
_cell.angle_beta   90.00
_cell.angle_gamma   90.00
#
_symmetry.space_group_name_H-M   'P 1'
#
loop_
_entity.id
_entity.type
_entity.pdbx_description
1 polymer ?
#
loop_
_entity_poly.entity_id
_entity_poly.type
_entity_poly.pdbx_seq_one_letter_code
_entity_poly.pdbx_strand_id
1 'polypeptide(L)'
;RDGTYHQGTVWSWLLGPFALAHHAVYGDPEQALALLEGLANHLDEGCIGSVSEIMDGDAPHAPRGCFAQAWGVSETLRAFHSLTHERARSNTTRAVGD
;
A
#
# COMPACT_ATOMS: atom_id res chain seq x y z
N ARG A 1 7.71 -23.91 9.73
CA ARG A 1 6.93 -22.98 10.59
C ARG A 1 7.53 -21.58 10.55
N ASP A 2 8.87 -21.43 10.63
CA ASP A 2 9.53 -20.11 10.49
C ASP A 2 9.86 -19.71 9.05
N GLY A 3 9.95 -20.67 8.12
CA GLY A 3 10.29 -20.37 6.72
C GLY A 3 9.29 -19.43 6.03
N THR A 4 8.00 -19.51 6.36
CA THR A 4 6.93 -18.73 5.71
C THR A 4 6.90 -17.25 6.16
N TYR A 5 7.39 -16.93 7.37
CA TYR A 5 7.34 -15.57 7.95
C TYR A 5 8.09 -14.52 7.12
N HIS A 6 9.03 -14.97 6.27
CA HIS A 6 9.79 -14.13 5.34
C HIS A 6 9.80 -14.67 3.89
N GLN A 7 9.10 -15.78 3.62
CA GLN A 7 9.02 -16.42 2.30
C GLN A 7 7.55 -16.67 1.94
N GLY A 8 6.80 -15.58 1.78
CA GLY A 8 5.38 -15.63 1.47
C GLY A 8 4.49 -14.88 2.46
N THR A 9 5.02 -14.30 3.54
CA THR A 9 4.25 -13.37 4.39
C THR A 9 4.43 -11.94 3.92
N VAL A 10 3.32 -11.25 3.66
CA VAL A 10 3.30 -9.83 3.30
C VAL A 10 3.06 -9.01 4.56
N TRP A 11 3.99 -8.13 4.90
CA TRP A 11 3.82 -7.16 5.98
C TRP A 11 3.17 -5.89 5.44
N SER A 12 2.02 -5.51 5.99
CA SER A 12 1.24 -4.37 5.47
C SER A 12 2.02 -3.06 5.47
N TRP A 13 2.82 -2.81 6.50
CA TRP A 13 3.60 -1.58 6.62
C TRP A 13 4.66 -1.40 5.52
N LEU A 14 5.13 -2.48 4.88
CA LEU A 14 6.13 -2.39 3.80
C LEU A 14 5.54 -1.87 2.47
N LEU A 15 4.22 -1.98 2.29
CA LEU A 15 3.57 -1.58 1.04
C LEU A 15 3.65 -0.07 0.80
N GLY A 16 3.56 0.75 1.85
CA GLY A 16 3.70 2.21 1.77
C GLY A 16 5.07 2.65 1.24
N PRO A 17 6.19 2.30 1.91
CA PRO A 17 7.54 2.57 1.43
C PRO A 17 7.83 1.99 0.03
N PHE A 18 7.31 0.79 -0.26
CA PHE A 18 7.48 0.18 -1.59
C PHE A 18 6.82 1.00 -2.70
N ALA A 19 5.57 1.44 -2.51
CA ALA A 19 4.87 2.29 -3.47
C ALA A 19 5.60 3.63 -3.70
N LEU A 20 6.10 4.25 -2.63
CA LEU A 20 6.89 5.48 -2.73
C LEU A 20 8.22 5.26 -3.47
N ALA A 21 8.92 4.16 -3.20
CA ALA A 21 10.15 3.81 -3.90
C ALA A 21 9.89 3.54 -5.39
N HIS A 22 8.79 2.86 -5.72
CA HIS A 22 8.37 2.65 -7.10
C HIS A 22 8.16 3.99 -7.82
N HIS A 23 7.43 4.93 -7.21
CA HIS A 23 7.27 6.27 -7.77
C HIS A 23 8.61 7.00 -7.94
N ALA A 24 9.51 6.93 -6.95
CA ALA A 24 10.81 7.58 -7.02
C ALA A 24 11.69 7.09 -8.18
N VAL A 25 11.57 5.81 -8.55
CA VAL A 25 12.34 5.20 -9.65
C VAL A 25 11.69 5.47 -11.01
N TYR A 26 10.36 5.33 -11.11
CA TYR A 26 9.67 5.33 -12.39
C TYR A 26 8.92 6.63 -12.72
N GLY A 27 8.78 7.53 -11.75
CA GLY A 27 8.11 8.83 -11.93
C GLY A 27 6.60 8.75 -12.16
N ASP A 28 5.99 7.56 -11.98
CA ASP A 28 4.58 7.33 -12.25
C ASP A 28 3.78 7.21 -10.94
N PRO A 29 3.05 8.26 -10.53
CA PRO A 29 2.27 8.23 -9.30
C PRO A 29 0.98 7.40 -9.44
N GLU A 30 0.45 7.17 -10.64
CA GLU A 30 -0.74 6.34 -10.83
C GLU A 30 -0.40 4.86 -10.63
N GLN A 31 0.67 4.39 -11.27
CA GLN A 31 1.16 3.02 -11.08
C GLN A 31 1.57 2.75 -9.63
N ALA A 32 2.14 3.75 -8.94
CA ALA A 32 2.47 3.63 -7.53
C ALA A 32 1.23 3.54 -6.63
N LEU A 33 0.16 4.28 -6.91
CA LEU A 33 -1.11 4.19 -6.18
C LEU A 33 -1.78 2.82 -6.38
N ALA A 34 -1.69 2.24 -7.58
CA ALA A 34 -2.26 0.92 -7.88
C ALA A 34 -1.67 -0.19 -6.99
N LEU A 35 -0.41 -0.06 -6.55
CA LEU A 35 0.24 -1.00 -5.62
C LEU A 35 -0.41 -1.03 -4.23
N LEU A 36 -1.17 0.01 -3.86
CA LEU A 36 -1.87 0.10 -2.57
C LEU A 36 -3.34 -0.36 -2.67
N GLU A 37 -3.88 -0.61 -3.86
CA GLU A 37 -5.30 -0.96 -4.04
C GLU A 37 -5.70 -2.24 -3.31
N GLY A 38 -4.79 -3.21 -3.20
CA GLY A 38 -5.02 -4.44 -2.43
C GLY A 38 -5.39 -4.18 -0.96
N LEU A 39 -4.90 -3.09 -0.37
CA LEU A 39 -5.23 -2.70 0.99
C LEU A 39 -6.61 -2.04 1.10
N ALA A 40 -7.14 -1.45 0.03
CA ALA A 40 -8.48 -0.87 0.05
C ALA A 40 -9.54 -1.97 0.22
N ASN A 41 -9.39 -3.10 -0.49
CA ASN A 41 -10.23 -4.27 -0.31
C ASN A 41 -10.11 -4.84 1.12
N HIS A 42 -8.91 -4.73 1.71
CA HIS A 42 -8.64 -5.21 3.06
C HIS A 42 -9.43 -4.45 4.15
N LEU A 43 -9.85 -3.21 3.88
CA LEU A 43 -10.60 -2.40 4.84
C LEU A 43 -12.02 -2.94 5.11
N ASP A 44 -12.54 -3.78 4.22
CA ASP A 44 -13.87 -4.40 4.34
C ASP A 44 -13.80 -5.84 4.89
N GLU A 45 -12.61 -6.34 5.24
CA GLU A 45 -12.38 -7.67 5.79
C GLU A 45 -11.60 -7.64 7.12
N GLY A 46 -11.69 -8.73 7.89
CA GLY A 46 -11.04 -8.81 9.20
C GLY A 46 -11.61 -7.79 10.20
N CYS A 47 -10.87 -6.70 10.44
CA CYS A 47 -11.30 -5.60 11.28
C CYS A 47 -11.67 -4.40 10.40
N ILE A 48 -12.98 -4.20 10.22
CA ILE A 48 -13.53 -3.17 9.32
C ILE A 48 -12.90 -1.79 9.62
N GLY A 49 -12.39 -1.15 8.57
CA GLY A 49 -11.75 0.16 8.64
C GLY A 49 -10.30 0.13 9.14
N SER A 50 -9.69 -1.04 9.28
CA SER A 50 -8.32 -1.20 9.75
C SER A 50 -7.52 -2.14 8.84
N VAL A 51 -6.20 -2.18 9.04
CA VAL A 51 -5.29 -3.06 8.31
C VAL A 51 -4.64 -4.06 9.26
N SER A 52 -4.62 -5.34 8.87
CA SER A 52 -3.95 -6.39 9.62
C SER A 52 -2.42 -6.28 9.52
N GLU A 53 -1.71 -6.81 10.51
CA GLU A 53 -0.25 -6.78 10.55
C GLU A 53 0.42 -7.47 9.36
N ILE A 54 -0.09 -8.66 9.03
CA ILE A 54 0.46 -9.51 7.97
C ILE A 54 -0.66 -10.20 7.18
N MET A 55 -0.36 -10.56 5.94
CA MET A 55 -1.24 -11.32 5.04
C MET A 55 -0.47 -12.48 4.41
N ASP A 56 -1.21 -13.49 3.95
CA ASP A 56 -0.66 -14.53 3.09
C ASP A 56 -0.25 -13.91 1.72
N GLY A 57 0.89 -14.29 1.17
CA GLY A 57 1.44 -13.71 -0.05
C GLY A 57 0.82 -14.26 -1.34
N ASP A 58 0.18 -15.43 -1.25
CA ASP A 58 -0.63 -15.99 -2.32
C ASP A 58 -2.10 -15.62 -2.11
N ALA A 59 -2.85 -15.51 -3.22
CA ALA A 59 -4.30 -15.34 -3.15
C ALA A 59 -4.93 -16.49 -2.34
N PRO A 60 -5.92 -16.20 -1.46
CA PRO A 60 -6.69 -14.96 -1.37
C PRO A 60 -6.13 -13.90 -0.40
N HIS A 61 -4.84 -13.95 -0.03
CA HIS A 61 -4.19 -12.96 0.85
C HIS A 61 -4.81 -12.83 2.25
N ALA A 62 -5.18 -13.95 2.86
CA ALA A 62 -5.92 -13.94 4.11
C ALA A 62 -5.21 -13.13 5.23
N PRO A 63 -5.94 -12.32 6.03
CA PRO A 63 -5.38 -11.63 7.20
C PRO A 63 -4.79 -12.58 8.24
N ARG A 64 -3.64 -12.21 8.79
CA ARG A 64 -2.94 -12.91 9.87
C ARG A 64 -2.42 -11.89 10.91
N GLY A 65 -1.93 -12.40 12.04
CA GLY A 65 -1.30 -11.57 13.07
C GLY A 65 -2.29 -10.65 13.78
N CYS A 66 -1.82 -9.46 14.19
CA CYS A 66 -2.70 -8.46 14.78
C CYS A 66 -3.77 -8.00 13.77
N PHE A 67 -5.05 -8.08 14.15
CA PHE A 67 -6.19 -7.71 13.29
C PHE A 67 -6.27 -6.21 12.99
N ALA A 68 -5.68 -5.37 13.84
CA ALA A 68 -5.66 -3.91 13.66
C ALA A 68 -4.29 -3.36 14.06
N GLN A 69 -3.43 -3.14 13.06
CA GLN A 69 -2.05 -2.73 13.28
C GLN A 69 -1.82 -1.27 12.84
N ALA A 70 -1.38 -0.44 13.79
CA ALA A 70 -1.19 0.99 13.56
C ALA A 70 -0.15 1.31 12.48
N TRP A 71 0.93 0.53 12.37
CA TRP A 71 2.01 0.81 11.41
C TRP A 71 1.56 0.61 9.96
N GLY A 72 0.84 -0.48 9.69
CA GLY A 72 0.23 -0.76 8.38
C GLY A 72 -0.72 0.36 7.96
N VAL A 73 -1.62 0.77 8.87
CA VAL A 73 -2.54 1.90 8.61
C VAL A 73 -1.77 3.20 8.35
N SER A 74 -0.81 3.56 9.21
CA SER A 74 -0.08 4.81 9.09
C SER A 74 0.76 4.89 7.81
N GLU A 75 1.45 3.82 7.44
CA GLU A 75 2.30 3.80 6.25
C GLU A 75 1.47 3.83 4.95
N THR A 76 0.31 3.18 4.95
CA THR A 76 -0.63 3.23 3.83
C THR A 76 -1.15 4.65 3.61
N LEU A 77 -1.64 5.30 4.67
CA LEU A 77 -2.15 6.67 4.59
C LEU A 77 -1.06 7.67 4.18
N ARG A 78 0.15 7.52 4.74
CA ARG A 78 1.30 8.37 4.41
C ARG A 78 1.65 8.27 2.94
N ALA A 79 1.79 7.05 2.41
CA ALA A 79 2.10 6.83 1.00
C ALA A 79 0.99 7.32 0.07
N PHE A 80 -0.27 6.98 0.39
CA PHE A 80 -1.44 7.40 -0.38
C PHE A 80 -1.54 8.93 -0.48
N HIS A 81 -1.33 9.63 0.64
CA HIS A 81 -1.36 11.09 0.68
C HIS A 81 -0.26 11.71 -0.20
N SER A 82 0.99 11.25 -0.05
CA SER A 82 2.11 11.75 -0.85
C SER A 82 1.91 11.50 -2.35
N LEU A 83 1.52 10.28 -2.75
CA LEU A 83 1.34 9.94 -4.16
C LEU A 83 0.15 10.67 -4.80
N THR A 84 -0.93 10.89 -4.04
CA THR A 84 -2.06 11.70 -4.51
C THR A 84 -1.64 13.14 -4.81
N HIS A 85 -0.78 13.70 -3.96
CA HIS A 85 -0.24 15.04 -4.17
C HIS A 85 0.68 15.10 -5.40
N GLU A 86 1.53 14.10 -5.60
CA GLU A 86 2.38 14.00 -6.80
C GLU A 86 1.55 13.83 -8.09
N ARG A 87 0.50 13.00 -8.06
CA ARG A 87 -0.45 12.89 -9.18
C ARG A 87 -1.09 14.22 -9.54
N ALA A 88 -1.56 14.97 -8.54
CA ALA A 88 -2.19 16.28 -8.76
C ALA A 88 -1.21 17.30 -9.37
N ARG A 89 0.05 17.29 -8.93
CA ARG A 89 1.12 18.11 -9.51
C ARG A 89 1.38 17.75 -10.98
N SER A 90 1.52 16.46 -11.28
CA SER A 90 1.76 15.97 -12.65
C SER A 90 0.63 16.36 -13.61
N ASN A 91 -0.62 16.29 -13.16
CA ASN A 91 -1.78 16.70 -13.95
C ASN A 91 -1.80 18.21 -14.21
N THR A 92 -1.44 19.02 -13.21
CA THR A 92 -1.31 20.48 -13.38
C THR A 92 -0.22 20.84 -14.40
N THR A 93 0.95 20.21 -14.31
CA THR A 93 2.05 20.46 -15.26
C THR A 93 1.66 20.14 -16.69
N ARG A 94 0.92 19.04 -16.92
CA ARG A 94 0.40 18.70 -18.26
C ARG A 94 -0.58 19.75 -18.77
N ALA A 95 -1.51 20.21 -17.93
CA ALA A 95 -2.53 21.19 -18.33
C ALA A 95 -2.00 22.60 -18.64
N VAL A 96 -0.80 22.96 -18.17
CA VAL A 96 -0.16 24.27 -18.45
C VAL A 96 0.76 24.22 -19.69
N GLY A 97 1.15 23.02 -20.12
CA GLY A 97 2.03 22.81 -21.28
C GLY A 97 1.30 22.72 -22.63
N ASP A 98 -0.03 22.59 -22.61
CA ASP A 98 -0.94 22.60 -23.77
C ASP A 98 -1.57 24.00 -23.99
#